data_AF-X0TJN5-F1
#
_entry.id   AF-X0TJN5-F1
#
_cell.length_a   1.000
_cell.length_b   1.000
_cell.length_c   1.000
_cell.angle_alpha   90.00
_cell.angle_beta   90.00
_cell.angle_gamma   90.00
#
_symmetry.space_group_name_H-M   'P 1'
#
loop_
_entity.id
_entity.type
_entity.pdbx_description
1 polymer ?
#
loop_
_entity_poly.entity_id
_entity_poly.type
_entity_poly.pdbx_seq_one_letter_code
_entity_poly.pdbx_strand_id
1 'polypeptide(L)'
;MEEVKNFPTMIIPNGTDISVNENGQLTIRTPGNLVIQNSGVYAVIESASGSVRIDPDVKVEAVSVQAADSCFVAGQLTAWRVRAQTITLEKGAQANIMLQESESLELDRNARLVGNFASEKELYLMLGRFSRELRDLPNGLFANDQSSAEIPANTSAE
;
A
#
# COMPACT_ATOMS: atom_id res chain seq x y z
N MET A 1 43.77 -7.67 -19.71
CA MET A 1 42.36 -8.09 -19.51
C MET A 1 41.62 -6.84 -19.08
N GLU A 2 40.76 -6.30 -19.94
CA GLU A 2 39.89 -5.17 -19.55
C GLU A 2 38.88 -5.69 -18.51
N GLU A 3 38.81 -5.03 -17.35
CA GLU A 3 37.75 -5.26 -16.38
C GLU A 3 36.40 -5.00 -17.05
N VAL A 4 35.54 -6.02 -17.09
CA VAL A 4 34.16 -5.87 -17.51
C VAL A 4 33.48 -4.97 -16.50
N LYS A 5 33.38 -3.68 -16.83
CA LYS A 5 32.64 -2.70 -16.04
C LYS A 5 31.16 -3.04 -16.14
N ASN A 6 30.61 -3.65 -15.09
CA ASN A 6 29.17 -3.84 -14.94
C ASN A 6 28.53 -2.47 -14.67
N PHE A 7 27.98 -1.86 -15.71
CA PHE A 7 27.18 -0.66 -15.57
C PHE A 7 25.77 -1.06 -15.10
N PRO A 8 25.19 -0.36 -14.11
CA PRO A 8 23.80 -0.54 -13.74
C PRO A 8 22.91 -0.39 -14.99
N THR A 9 22.24 -1.47 -15.38
CA THR A 9 21.40 -1.48 -16.59
C THR A 9 19.95 -1.39 -16.16
N MET A 10 19.25 -0.35 -16.63
CA MET A 10 17.81 -0.21 -16.47
C MET A 10 17.12 -0.78 -17.72
N ILE A 11 16.18 -1.70 -17.53
CA ILE A 11 15.36 -2.26 -18.61
C ILE A 11 14.02 -1.53 -18.62
N ILE A 12 13.74 -0.80 -19.70
CA ILE A 12 12.47 -0.10 -19.92
C ILE A 12 11.75 -0.83 -21.05
N PRO A 13 10.58 -1.45 -20.80
CA PRO A 13 9.86 -2.17 -21.85
C PRO A 13 9.29 -1.21 -22.91
N ASN A 14 9.04 -1.76 -24.09
CA ASN A 14 8.43 -0.99 -25.17
C ASN A 14 7.05 -0.47 -24.76
N GLY A 15 6.77 0.79 -25.07
CA GLY A 15 5.52 1.46 -24.73
C GLY A 15 5.48 2.05 -23.33
N THR A 16 6.57 1.99 -22.56
CA THR A 16 6.67 2.78 -21.33
C THR A 16 6.85 4.25 -21.64
N ASP A 17 5.96 5.09 -21.10
CA ASP A 17 6.09 6.55 -21.09
C ASP A 17 6.74 6.99 -19.77
N ILE A 18 7.76 7.82 -19.87
CA ILE A 18 8.47 8.40 -18.73
C ILE A 18 8.60 9.91 -18.94
N SER A 19 8.03 10.67 -18.02
CA SER A 19 8.10 12.13 -18.05
C SER A 19 8.35 12.71 -16.65
N VAL A 20 8.86 13.93 -16.60
CA VAL A 20 9.11 14.66 -15.35
C VAL A 20 8.34 15.96 -15.41
N ASN A 21 7.61 16.29 -14.35
CA ASN A 21 6.87 17.55 -14.28
C ASN A 21 7.76 18.71 -13.79
N GLU A 22 7.22 19.93 -13.79
CA GLU A 22 7.94 21.14 -13.36
C GLU A 22 8.44 21.08 -11.91
N ASN A 23 7.83 20.24 -11.06
CA ASN A 23 8.21 20.03 -9.67
C ASN A 23 9.28 18.93 -9.50
N GLY A 24 9.80 18.36 -10.60
CA GLY A 24 10.78 17.28 -10.57
C GLY A 24 10.22 15.90 -10.21
N GLN A 25 8.90 15.73 -10.23
CA GLN A 25 8.26 14.44 -9.92
C GLN A 25 8.17 13.57 -11.16
N LEU A 26 8.50 12.29 -11.00
CA LEU A 26 8.52 11.32 -12.09
C LEU A 26 7.13 10.76 -12.38
N THR A 27 6.73 10.74 -13.65
CA THR A 27 5.59 9.97 -14.16
C THR A 27 6.10 8.78 -14.92
N ILE A 28 5.64 7.59 -14.55
CA ILE A 28 5.92 6.33 -15.27
C ILE A 28 4.57 5.71 -15.61
N ARG A 29 4.35 5.43 -16.90
CA ARG A 29 3.21 4.63 -17.37
C ARG A 29 3.74 3.48 -18.19
N THR A 30 3.45 2.26 -17.79
CA THR A 30 3.91 1.06 -18.48
C THR A 30 2.72 0.16 -18.85
N PRO A 31 2.76 -0.53 -20.00
CA PRO A 31 1.71 -1.49 -20.35
C PRO A 31 1.72 -2.71 -19.41
N GLY A 32 2.90 -3.21 -19.07
CA GLY A 32 3.06 -4.43 -18.28
C GLY A 32 3.29 -4.18 -16.79
N ASN A 33 3.80 -5.19 -16.09
CA ASN A 33 4.15 -5.08 -14.68
C ASN A 33 5.24 -4.02 -14.45
N LEU A 34 5.13 -3.30 -13.35
CA LEU A 34 6.09 -2.29 -12.91
C LEU A 34 6.67 -2.67 -11.55
N VAL A 35 8.00 -2.72 -11.46
CA VAL A 35 8.69 -2.93 -10.18
C VAL A 35 9.48 -1.67 -9.84
N ILE A 36 9.17 -1.08 -8.68
CA ILE A 36 9.86 0.09 -8.14
C ILE A 36 10.88 -0.39 -7.12
N GLN A 37 12.15 -0.31 -7.51
CA GLN A 37 13.30 -0.78 -6.73
C GLN A 37 14.10 0.35 -6.10
N ASN A 38 13.75 1.61 -6.41
CA ASN A 38 14.45 2.78 -5.93
C ASN A 38 13.46 3.75 -5.27
N SER A 39 13.88 4.29 -4.13
CA SER A 39 13.11 5.29 -3.41
C SER A 39 12.99 6.57 -4.22
N GLY A 40 11.87 7.27 -4.13
CA GLY A 40 11.68 8.49 -4.90
C GLY A 40 10.30 9.11 -4.78
N VAL A 41 10.16 10.28 -5.41
CA VAL A 41 8.91 11.04 -5.49
C VAL A 41 8.36 10.96 -6.90
N TYR A 42 7.12 10.53 -7.01
CA TYR A 42 6.43 10.27 -8.26
C TYR A 42 5.15 11.10 -8.34
N ALA A 43 4.84 11.60 -9.53
CA ALA A 43 3.52 12.14 -9.79
C ALA A 43 2.56 10.98 -10.06
N VAL A 44 2.88 10.14 -11.04
CA VAL A 44 2.02 9.02 -11.46
C VAL A 44 2.85 7.76 -11.62
N ILE A 45 2.39 6.68 -11.00
CA ILE A 45 2.88 5.32 -11.23
C ILE A 45 1.71 4.54 -11.82
N GLU A 46 1.79 4.17 -13.09
CA GLU A 46 0.73 3.46 -13.77
C GLU A 46 1.22 2.18 -14.44
N SER A 47 0.50 1.10 -14.18
CA SER A 47 0.59 -0.17 -14.88
C SER A 47 -0.76 -0.47 -15.53
N ALA A 48 -0.84 -0.30 -16.85
CA ALA A 48 -2.10 -0.27 -17.60
C ALA A 48 -2.77 -1.63 -17.76
N SER A 49 -2.01 -2.73 -17.83
CA SER A 49 -2.55 -4.10 -17.89
C SER A 49 -1.86 -5.08 -16.95
N GLY A 50 -1.12 -4.58 -15.95
CA GLY A 50 -0.40 -5.42 -15.01
C GLY A 50 -0.44 -4.89 -13.59
N SER A 51 0.52 -5.35 -12.79
CA SER A 51 0.66 -5.05 -11.37
C SER A 51 1.82 -4.09 -11.09
N VAL A 52 1.68 -3.31 -10.02
CA VAL A 52 2.76 -2.48 -9.48
C VAL A 52 3.33 -3.20 -8.25
N ARG A 53 4.65 -3.34 -8.18
CA ARG A 53 5.36 -3.85 -7.00
C ARG A 53 6.33 -2.81 -6.48
N ILE A 54 6.29 -2.55 -5.18
CA ILE A 54 7.28 -1.74 -4.47
C ILE A 54 8.13 -2.70 -3.65
N ASP A 55 9.43 -2.74 -3.95
CA ASP A 55 10.35 -3.69 -3.34
C ASP A 55 10.58 -3.39 -1.84
N PRO A 56 11.08 -4.39 -1.09
CA PRO A 56 11.53 -4.18 0.28
C PRO A 56 12.55 -3.05 0.37
N ASP A 57 12.56 -2.33 1.49
CA ASP A 57 13.46 -1.20 1.77
C ASP A 57 13.32 0.03 0.85
N VAL A 58 12.35 0.01 -0.08
CA VAL A 58 12.04 1.14 -0.97
C VAL A 58 11.00 2.05 -0.34
N LYS A 59 11.23 3.37 -0.41
CA LYS A 59 10.30 4.41 0.03
C LYS A 59 9.76 5.19 -1.16
N VAL A 60 8.47 5.07 -1.40
CA VAL A 60 7.77 5.72 -2.52
C VAL A 60 6.81 6.75 -1.98
N GLU A 61 6.94 7.98 -2.48
CA GLU A 61 5.92 9.02 -2.33
C GLU A 61 5.31 9.27 -3.71
N ALA A 62 4.00 9.10 -3.84
CA ALA A 62 3.31 9.25 -5.11
C ALA A 62 2.06 10.12 -4.99
N VAL A 63 1.74 10.92 -6.01
CA VAL A 63 0.40 11.52 -6.08
C VAL A 63 -0.63 10.45 -6.44
N SER A 64 -0.34 9.61 -7.42
CA SER A 64 -1.23 8.51 -7.79
C SER A 64 -0.48 7.23 -8.15
N VAL A 65 -1.05 6.10 -7.71
CA VAL A 65 -0.64 4.75 -8.10
C VAL A 65 -1.85 4.05 -8.71
N GLN A 66 -1.70 3.58 -9.94
CA GLN A 66 -2.73 2.83 -10.65
C GLN A 66 -2.15 1.51 -11.15
N ALA A 67 -2.76 0.42 -10.71
CA ALA A 67 -2.51 -0.91 -11.23
C ALA A 67 -3.82 -1.47 -11.78
N ALA A 68 -3.76 -2.12 -12.93
CA ALA A 68 -4.94 -2.77 -13.51
C ALA A 68 -5.38 -4.00 -12.71
N ASP A 69 -4.40 -4.74 -12.19
CA ASP A 69 -4.58 -5.95 -11.40
C ASP A 69 -4.25 -5.65 -9.93
N SER A 70 -2.99 -5.80 -9.54
CA SER A 70 -2.60 -5.79 -8.12
C SER A 70 -1.52 -4.75 -7.79
N CYS A 71 -1.60 -4.19 -6.59
CA CYS A 71 -0.58 -3.30 -6.02
C CYS A 71 0.07 -4.01 -4.84
N PHE A 72 1.31 -4.47 -5.03
CA PHE A 72 2.11 -5.16 -4.02
C PHE A 72 3.06 -4.18 -3.35
N VAL A 73 2.95 -4.05 -2.04
CA VAL A 73 3.79 -3.14 -1.26
C VAL A 73 4.57 -3.95 -0.23
N ALA A 74 5.88 -4.08 -0.44
CA ALA A 74 6.81 -4.70 0.51
C ALA A 74 7.63 -3.67 1.30
N GLY A 75 7.83 -2.47 0.73
CA GLY A 75 8.51 -1.34 1.37
C GLY A 75 7.54 -0.35 2.03
N GLN A 76 7.77 0.94 1.76
CA GLN A 76 6.93 2.04 2.22
C GLN A 76 6.26 2.75 1.03
N LEU A 77 4.94 2.91 1.09
CA LEU A 77 4.17 3.64 0.10
C LEU A 77 3.35 4.75 0.76
N THR A 78 3.60 5.99 0.39
CA THR A 78 2.71 7.11 0.69
C THR A 78 2.09 7.58 -0.61
N ALA A 79 0.77 7.45 -0.75
CA ALA A 79 0.08 7.85 -1.98
C ALA A 79 -1.30 8.48 -1.76
N TRP A 80 -1.59 9.55 -2.51
CA TRP A 80 -2.85 10.28 -2.37
C TRP A 80 -4.02 9.60 -3.08
N ARG A 81 -3.74 8.73 -4.05
CA ARG A 81 -4.74 7.95 -4.75
C ARG A 81 -4.12 6.61 -5.13
N VAL A 82 -4.70 5.52 -4.63
CA VAL A 82 -4.34 4.17 -5.06
C VAL A 82 -5.56 3.49 -5.64
N ARG A 83 -5.44 3.07 -6.91
CA ARG A 83 -6.45 2.32 -7.65
C ARG A 83 -5.84 0.99 -8.11
N ALA A 84 -6.39 -0.12 -7.65
CA ALA A 84 -6.02 -1.48 -8.01
C ALA A 84 -7.18 -2.40 -7.67
N GLN A 85 -7.31 -3.55 -8.34
CA GLN A 85 -8.31 -4.55 -7.95
C GLN A 85 -7.96 -5.11 -6.57
N THR A 86 -6.68 -5.47 -6.38
CA THR A 86 -6.16 -5.98 -5.12
C THR A 86 -5.00 -5.13 -4.63
N ILE A 87 -4.99 -4.83 -3.33
CA ILE A 87 -3.84 -4.22 -2.66
C ILE A 87 -3.31 -5.20 -1.63
N THR A 88 -2.05 -5.58 -1.75
CA THR A 88 -1.39 -6.53 -0.85
C THR A 88 -0.24 -5.84 -0.14
N LEU A 89 -0.32 -5.79 1.19
CA LEU A 89 0.73 -5.28 2.06
C LEU A 89 1.50 -6.44 2.69
N GLU A 90 2.77 -6.61 2.30
CA GLU A 90 3.62 -7.67 2.82
C GLU A 90 4.12 -7.39 4.25
N LYS A 91 4.73 -8.40 4.89
CA LYS A 91 5.21 -8.31 6.26
C LYS A 91 6.20 -7.15 6.48
N GLY A 92 5.81 -6.21 7.33
CA GLY A 92 6.64 -5.04 7.67
C GLY A 92 6.44 -3.85 6.75
N ALA A 93 5.60 -3.98 5.71
CA ALA A 93 5.25 -2.88 4.83
C ALA A 93 4.43 -1.79 5.56
N GLN A 94 4.64 -0.56 5.12
CA GLN A 94 3.91 0.60 5.63
C GLN A 94 3.26 1.33 4.47
N ALA A 95 1.94 1.47 4.50
CA ALA A 95 1.19 2.21 3.49
C ALA A 95 0.37 3.34 4.13
N ASN A 96 0.65 4.57 3.73
CA ASN A 96 -0.17 5.74 4.01
C ASN A 96 -0.90 6.11 2.71
N ILE A 97 -2.05 5.48 2.47
CA ILE A 97 -2.72 5.56 1.18
C ILE A 97 -4.18 5.91 1.32
N MET A 98 -4.67 6.79 0.45
CA MET A 98 -6.10 6.98 0.25
C MET A 98 -6.58 5.98 -0.82
N LEU A 99 -7.33 5.00 -0.35
CA LEU A 99 -7.89 3.93 -1.18
C LEU A 99 -9.03 4.48 -2.04
N GLN A 100 -8.95 4.29 -3.36
CA GLN A 100 -10.04 4.62 -4.26
C GLN A 100 -10.30 3.45 -5.20
N GLU A 101 -11.52 2.92 -5.14
CA GLU A 101 -12.00 1.86 -6.04
C GLU A 101 -11.25 0.51 -5.95
N SER A 102 -10.79 0.10 -4.76
CA SER A 102 -10.16 -1.22 -4.55
C SER A 102 -11.15 -2.30 -4.19
N GLU A 103 -11.13 -3.45 -4.88
CA GLU A 103 -12.08 -4.55 -4.64
C GLU A 103 -11.68 -5.42 -3.45
N SER A 104 -10.39 -5.71 -3.31
CA SER A 104 -9.84 -6.52 -2.22
C SER A 104 -8.63 -5.84 -1.57
N LEU A 105 -8.45 -6.09 -0.26
CA LEU A 105 -7.36 -5.57 0.55
C LEU A 105 -6.80 -6.69 1.42
N GLU A 106 -5.55 -7.06 1.18
CA GLU A 106 -4.84 -8.10 1.91
C GLU A 106 -3.73 -7.49 2.76
N LEU A 107 -3.74 -7.76 4.06
CA LEU A 107 -2.73 -7.28 5.00
C LEU A 107 -2.04 -8.45 5.72
N ASP A 108 -0.71 -8.45 5.71
CA ASP A 108 0.08 -9.34 6.55
C ASP A 108 0.05 -8.87 8.03
N ARG A 109 0.44 -9.76 8.97
CA ARG A 109 0.30 -9.63 10.43
C ARG A 109 0.86 -8.33 11.03
N ASN A 110 1.88 -7.74 10.40
CA ASN A 110 2.56 -6.53 10.87
C ASN A 110 2.44 -5.35 9.89
N ALA A 111 1.64 -5.49 8.83
CA ALA A 111 1.41 -4.41 7.88
C ALA A 111 0.64 -3.27 8.54
N ARG A 112 1.04 -2.03 8.26
CA ARG A 112 0.32 -0.83 8.73
C ARG A 112 -0.31 -0.12 7.53
N LEU A 113 -1.63 0.00 7.56
CA LEU A 113 -2.40 0.82 6.63
C LEU A 113 -2.94 2.06 7.35
N VAL A 114 -2.65 3.23 6.82
CA VAL A 114 -3.22 4.51 7.25
C VAL A 114 -4.00 5.11 6.10
N GLY A 115 -5.32 5.24 6.27
CA GLY A 115 -6.22 5.85 5.31
C GLY A 115 -6.47 7.32 5.62
N ASN A 116 -6.56 8.15 4.58
CA ASN A 116 -7.05 9.52 4.69
C ASN A 116 -8.53 9.53 4.27
N PHE A 117 -9.45 9.54 5.24
CA PHE A 117 -10.89 9.48 4.99
C PHE A 117 -11.47 10.90 4.98
N ALA A 118 -12.23 11.26 3.95
CA ALA A 118 -12.85 12.57 3.82
C ALA A 118 -14.03 12.77 4.79
N SER A 119 -14.58 11.69 5.36
CA SER A 119 -15.61 11.74 6.41
C SER A 119 -15.68 10.46 7.24
N GLU A 120 -16.29 10.54 8.42
CA GLU A 120 -16.58 9.37 9.27
C GLU A 120 -17.45 8.32 8.54
N LYS A 121 -18.37 8.79 7.67
CA LYS A 121 -19.20 7.92 6.83
C LYS A 121 -18.35 7.09 5.86
N GLU A 122 -17.32 7.69 5.27
CA GLU A 122 -16.39 6.99 4.37
C GLU A 122 -15.54 5.97 5.14
N LEU A 123 -15.06 6.34 6.34
CA LEU A 123 -14.37 5.41 7.23
C LEU A 123 -15.25 4.18 7.53
N TYR A 124 -16.50 4.36 7.97
CA TYR A 124 -17.39 3.23 8.24
C TYR A 124 -17.74 2.42 6.99
N LEU A 125 -17.92 3.07 5.84
CA LEU A 125 -18.17 2.38 4.57
C LEU A 125 -16.99 1.46 4.21
N MET A 126 -15.77 1.95 4.40
CA MET A 126 -14.55 1.21 4.14
C MET A 126 -14.34 0.08 5.15
N LEU A 127 -14.57 0.32 6.44
CA LEU A 127 -14.56 -0.72 7.48
C LEU A 127 -15.60 -1.81 7.21
N GLY A 128 -16.78 -1.44 6.71
CA GLY A 128 -17.83 -2.39 6.31
C GLY A 128 -17.42 -3.21 5.08
N ARG A 129 -16.87 -2.54 4.05
CA ARG A 129 -16.41 -3.18 2.81
C ARG A 129 -15.33 -4.22 3.06
N PHE A 130 -14.35 -3.90 3.90
CA PHE A 130 -13.22 -4.77 4.23
C PHE A 130 -13.38 -5.50 5.57
N SER A 131 -14.63 -5.67 6.02
CA SER A 131 -14.91 -6.20 7.36
C SER A 131 -14.42 -7.64 7.56
N ARG A 132 -14.30 -8.44 6.48
CA ARG A 132 -13.78 -9.82 6.56
C ARG A 132 -12.27 -9.80 6.72
N GLU A 133 -11.59 -9.07 5.86
CA GLU A 133 -10.15 -8.94 5.81
C GLU A 133 -9.61 -8.29 7.10
N LEU A 134 -10.34 -7.32 7.67
CA LEU A 134 -10.00 -6.70 8.95
C LEU A 134 -10.25 -7.61 10.16
N ARG A 135 -11.20 -8.57 10.07
CA ARG A 135 -11.46 -9.56 11.13
C ARG A 135 -10.40 -10.65 11.18
N ASP A 136 -9.83 -11.00 10.03
CA ASP A 136 -8.80 -12.03 9.91
C ASP A 136 -7.41 -11.56 10.36
N LEU A 137 -7.27 -10.28 10.73
CA LEU A 137 -6.04 -9.74 11.30
C LEU A 137 -5.77 -10.31 12.71
N PRO A 138 -4.50 -10.60 13.05
CA PRO A 138 -4.12 -11.28 14.31
C PRO A 138 -4.52 -10.52 15.57
N ASN A 139 -4.76 -9.20 15.47
CA ASN A 139 -5.26 -8.34 16.54
C ASN A 139 -6.54 -7.62 16.10
N GLY A 140 -7.42 -8.29 15.33
CA GLY A 140 -8.56 -7.68 14.63
C GLY A 140 -9.18 -6.52 15.40
N LEU A 141 -9.48 -5.42 14.70
CA LEU A 141 -9.95 -4.13 15.27
C LEU A 141 -11.08 -4.24 16.31
N PHE A 142 -11.77 -5.38 16.36
CA PHE A 142 -12.91 -5.68 17.22
C PHE A 142 -12.64 -6.75 18.30
N ALA A 143 -11.44 -7.32 18.38
CA ALA A 143 -11.12 -8.41 19.30
C ALA A 143 -10.86 -7.95 20.75
N ASN A 144 -10.55 -6.66 20.96
CA ASN A 144 -10.18 -6.13 22.28
C ASN A 144 -11.34 -5.61 23.13
N ASP A 145 -12.59 -5.70 22.67
CA ASP A 145 -13.75 -5.16 23.42
C ASP A 145 -14.40 -6.17 24.39
N GLN A 146 -13.78 -7.34 24.60
CA GLN A 146 -14.27 -8.34 25.56
C GLN A 146 -13.39 -8.53 26.82
N SER A 147 -12.23 -7.88 26.91
CA SER A 147 -11.31 -8.04 28.06
C SER A 147 -11.34 -6.86 29.05
N SER A 148 -12.43 -6.08 29.09
CA SER A 148 -12.56 -4.96 30.04
C SER A 148 -13.98 -4.84 30.59
N ALA A 149 -14.49 -5.92 31.18
CA ALA A 149 -15.68 -5.87 32.03
C ALA A 149 -15.70 -6.98 33.09
N GLU A 150 -14.59 -7.16 33.82
CA GLU A 150 -14.65 -7.81 35.14
C GLU A 150 -14.08 -6.84 36.18
N ILE A 151 -14.97 -6.02 36.75
CA ILE A 151 -14.69 -5.34 38.02
C ILE A 151 -14.74 -6.44 39.08
N PRO A 152 -13.65 -6.72 39.83
CA PRO A 152 -13.71 -7.70 40.90
C PRO A 152 -14.65 -7.14 41.98
N ALA A 153 -15.72 -7.89 42.27
CA ALA A 153 -16.56 -7.63 43.43
C ALA A 153 -15.66 -7.75 44.67
N ASN A 154 -15.34 -6.60 45.28
CA ASN A 154 -14.57 -6.57 46.52
C ASN A 154 -15.46 -7.09 47.65
N THR A 155 -15.40 -8.40 47.87
CA THR A 155 -15.91 -9.06 49.07
C THR A 155 -14.92 -8.80 50.19
N SER A 156 -15.28 -7.97 51.15
CA SER A 156 -14.71 -8.01 52.51
C SER A 156 -15.71 -7.38 53.47
N ALA A 157 -16.37 -8.25 54.22
CA ALA A 157 -17.04 -7.93 55.46
C ALA A 157 -16.02 -8.08 56.60
N GLU A 158 -15.82 -7.03 57.39
CA GLU A 158 -15.72 -7.04 58.86
C GLU A 158 -15.70 -5.61 59.39
#